data_AF-A0AA88GVY2-F1
#
_entry.id   AF-A0AA88GVY2-F1
#
_cell.length_a   1.000
_cell.length_b   1.000
_cell.length_c   1.000
_cell.angle_alpha   90.00
_cell.angle_beta   90.00
_cell.angle_gamma   90.00
#
_symmetry.space_group_name_H-M   'P 1'
#
loop_
_entity.id
_entity.type
_entity.pdbx_description
1 polymer ?
#
loop_
_entity_poly.entity_id
_entity_poly.type
_entity_poly.pdbx_seq_one_letter_code
_entity_poly.pdbx_strand_id
1 'polypeptide(L)'
;MSSNTTQATPDTATLRSLRSLYNANEITVAMNIAKSRERCRWAAGYFCFLSLGSLGYWGIARRFPIGVLLPLSAVGGYTLWEYDLGYGTKLHRMSQEAQNIQTKERYKYFGKY
;
A
#
# COMPACT_ATOMS: atom_id res chain seq x y z
N MET A 1 6.94 43.03 -34.57
CA MET A 1 6.16 41.87 -35.05
C MET A 1 5.78 41.03 -33.84
N SER A 2 4.57 41.25 -33.30
CA SER A 2 4.06 40.48 -32.16
C SER A 2 3.44 39.20 -32.72
N SER A 3 4.09 38.05 -32.48
CA SER A 3 3.54 36.75 -32.85
C SER A 3 2.32 36.47 -31.98
N ASN A 4 1.14 36.57 -32.58
CA ASN A 4 -0.13 36.17 -31.97
C ASN A 4 -0.08 34.66 -31.69
N THR A 5 0.27 34.30 -30.46
CA THR A 5 0.18 32.92 -29.99
C THR A 5 -1.30 32.60 -29.78
N THR A 6 -1.96 32.09 -30.81
CA THR A 6 -3.33 31.58 -30.72
C THR A 6 -3.35 30.46 -29.67
N GLN A 7 -3.85 30.73 -28.47
CA GLN A 7 -4.05 29.69 -27.46
C GLN A 7 -5.10 28.73 -27.99
N ALA A 8 -4.67 27.55 -28.46
CA ALA A 8 -5.55 26.50 -28.93
C ALA A 8 -6.39 25.99 -27.74
N THR A 9 -7.69 26.24 -27.78
CA THR A 9 -8.65 25.72 -26.80
C THR A 9 -8.65 24.19 -26.89
N PRO A 10 -8.44 23.44 -25.79
CA PRO A 10 -8.34 21.99 -25.87
C PRO A 10 -9.69 21.35 -26.21
N ASP A 11 -9.66 20.42 -27.17
CA ASP A 11 -10.84 19.66 -27.60
C ASP A 11 -11.47 18.86 -26.46
N THR A 12 -12.80 18.72 -26.48
CA THR A 12 -13.56 18.01 -25.44
C THR A 12 -13.13 16.55 -25.26
N ALA A 13 -12.67 15.89 -26.34
CA ALA A 13 -12.12 14.54 -26.29
C ALA A 13 -10.84 14.48 -25.44
N THR A 14 -9.94 15.46 -25.62
CA THR A 14 -8.69 15.59 -24.87
C THR A 14 -8.98 15.79 -23.38
N LEU A 15 -9.94 16.65 -23.02
CA LEU A 15 -10.35 16.87 -21.63
C LEU A 15 -10.88 15.60 -20.95
N ARG A 16 -11.66 14.77 -21.67
CA ARG A 16 -12.13 13.49 -21.14
C ARG A 16 -10.99 12.52 -20.89
N SER A 17 -10.03 12.44 -21.82
CA SER A 17 -8.85 11.56 -21.68
C SER A 17 -7.95 11.98 -20.51
N LEU A 18 -7.73 13.28 -20.32
CA LEU A 18 -6.96 13.78 -19.19
C LEU A 18 -7.65 13.48 -17.86
N ARG A 19 -8.98 13.60 -17.81
CA ARG A 19 -9.77 13.29 -16.62
C ARG A 19 -9.76 11.79 -16.29
N SER A 20 -9.83 10.92 -17.29
CA SER A 20 -9.76 9.46 -17.06
C SER A 20 -8.37 9.03 -16.56
N LEU A 21 -7.30 9.58 -17.14
CA LEU A 21 -5.93 9.32 -16.69
C LEU A 21 -5.70 9.83 -15.26
N TYR A 22 -6.19 11.03 -14.96
CA TYR A 22 -6.11 11.60 -13.62
C TYR A 22 -6.83 10.72 -12.59
N ASN A 23 -8.07 10.32 -12.87
CA ASN A 23 -8.85 9.45 -11.98
C ASN A 23 -8.17 8.08 -11.79
N ALA A 24 -7.63 7.48 -12.86
CA ALA A 24 -6.91 6.22 -12.77
C ALA A 24 -5.68 6.32 -11.86
N ASN A 25 -4.89 7.40 -12.01
CA ASN A 25 -3.73 7.65 -11.17
C ASN A 25 -4.10 7.81 -9.68
N GLU A 26 -5.18 8.53 -9.36
CA GLU A 26 -5.65 8.65 -7.98
C GLU A 26 -6.06 7.30 -7.38
N ILE A 27 -6.73 6.44 -8.15
CA ILE A 27 -7.15 5.10 -7.71
C ILE A 27 -5.91 4.25 -7.43
N THR A 28 -4.93 4.26 -8.33
CA THR A 28 -3.68 3.48 -8.16
C THR A 28 -2.90 3.92 -6.94
N VAL A 29 -2.77 5.24 -6.70
CA VAL A 29 -2.10 5.76 -5.50
C VAL A 29 -2.87 5.39 -4.23
N ALA A 30 -4.20 5.54 -4.23
CA ALA A 30 -5.02 5.15 -3.09
C ALA A 30 -4.91 3.65 -2.77
N MET A 31 -4.89 2.80 -3.80
CA MET A 31 -4.66 1.37 -3.66
C MET A 31 -3.28 1.05 -3.10
N ASN A 32 -2.23 1.74 -3.57
CA ASN A 32 -0.87 1.57 -3.05
C ASN A 32 -0.77 1.96 -1.58
N ILE A 33 -1.47 3.02 -1.16
CA ILE A 33 -1.55 3.45 0.24
C ILE A 33 -2.30 2.40 1.06
N ALA A 34 -3.47 1.93 0.61
CA ALA A 34 -4.24 0.90 1.28
C ALA A 34 -3.45 -0.40 1.45
N LYS A 35 -2.75 -0.84 0.39
CA LYS A 35 -1.85 -2.00 0.42
C LYS A 35 -0.73 -1.82 1.43
N SER A 36 -0.13 -0.64 1.50
CA SER A 36 0.94 -0.34 2.45
C SER A 36 0.44 -0.36 3.90
N ARG A 37 -0.75 0.20 4.17
CA ARG A 37 -1.38 0.15 5.51
C ARG A 37 -1.63 -1.29 5.97
N GLU A 38 -2.23 -2.10 5.12
CA GLU A 38 -2.51 -3.50 5.44
C GLU A 38 -1.20 -4.30 5.63
N ARG A 39 -0.17 -4.03 4.81
CA ARG A 39 1.16 -4.63 4.96
C ARG A 39 1.81 -4.25 6.30
N CYS A 40 1.72 -2.99 6.72
CA CYS A 40 2.24 -2.56 8.01
C CYS A 40 1.54 -3.26 9.18
N ARG A 41 0.20 -3.37 9.15
CA ARG A 41 -0.56 -4.11 10.18
C ARG A 41 -0.13 -5.57 10.26
N TRP A 42 0.01 -6.20 9.10
CA TRP A 42 0.43 -7.60 9.00
C TRP A 42 1.86 -7.80 9.51
N ALA A 43 2.80 -6.95 9.06
CA ALA A 43 4.20 -6.99 9.48
C ALA A 43 4.35 -6.77 10.98
N ALA A 44 3.61 -5.80 11.55
CA ALA A 44 3.61 -5.56 12.98
C ALA A 44 3.16 -6.81 13.77
N GLY A 45 2.06 -7.45 13.38
CA GLY A 45 1.58 -8.68 14.01
C GLY A 45 2.61 -9.82 13.91
N TYR A 46 3.22 -9.97 12.74
CA TYR A 46 4.26 -10.95 12.50
C TYR A 46 5.49 -10.73 13.39
N PHE A 47 6.03 -9.50 13.43
CA PHE A 47 7.19 -9.18 14.25
C PHE A 47 6.90 -9.30 15.74
N CYS A 48 5.70 -8.92 16.21
CA CYS A 48 5.28 -9.12 17.59
C CYS A 48 5.22 -10.62 17.95
N PHE A 49 4.66 -11.46 17.08
CA PHE A 49 4.62 -12.90 17.31
C PHE A 49 6.03 -13.48 17.37
N LEU A 50 6.89 -13.08 16.42
CA LEU A 50 8.28 -13.52 16.35
C LEU A 50 9.08 -13.09 17.59
N SER A 51 8.93 -11.83 18.02
CA SER A 51 9.67 -11.29 19.16
C SER A 51 9.22 -11.93 20.46
N LEU A 52 7.91 -12.10 20.68
CA LEU A 52 7.36 -12.75 21.87
C LEU A 52 7.78 -14.23 21.93
N GLY A 53 7.66 -14.96 20.82
CA GLY A 53 8.09 -16.36 20.76
C GLY A 53 9.58 -16.51 21.02
N SER A 54 10.39 -15.63 20.45
CA SER A 54 11.85 -15.61 20.64
C SER A 54 12.25 -15.31 22.09
N LEU A 55 11.64 -14.28 22.70
CA LEU A 55 11.89 -13.91 24.09
C LEU A 55 11.41 -14.99 25.06
N GLY A 56 10.23 -15.59 24.82
CA GLY A 56 9.71 -16.69 25.61
C GLY A 56 10.61 -17.92 25.56
N TYR A 57 11.05 -18.30 24.36
CA TYR A 57 11.98 -19.42 24.19
C TYR A 57 13.32 -19.17 24.88
N TRP A 58 13.89 -17.96 24.75
CA TRP A 58 15.11 -17.60 25.46
C TRP A 58 14.94 -17.67 26.98
N GLY A 59 13.80 -17.22 27.51
CA GLY A 59 13.50 -17.29 28.94
C GLY A 59 13.48 -18.72 29.49
N ILE A 60 13.02 -19.70 28.69
CA ILE A 60 12.95 -21.12 29.08
C ILE A 60 14.29 -21.82 28.85
N ALA A 61 14.86 -21.70 27.65
CA ALA A 61 16.01 -22.48 27.23
C ALA A 61 17.35 -21.85 27.59
N ARG A 62 17.38 -20.57 28.01
CA ARG A 62 18.58 -19.74 28.27
C ARG A 62 19.59 -19.74 27.09
N ARG A 63 19.15 -20.17 25.92
CA ARG A 63 19.89 -20.19 24.66
C ARG A 63 19.11 -19.35 23.66
N PHE A 64 19.83 -18.59 22.86
CA PHE A 64 19.27 -17.67 21.88
C PHE A 64 19.46 -18.29 20.47
N PRO A 65 18.57 -19.13 19.94
CA PRO A 65 18.79 -19.77 18.64
C PRO A 65 18.18 -18.91 17.51
N ILE A 66 18.70 -17.71 17.26
CA ILE A 66 17.90 -16.71 16.50
C ILE A 66 18.65 -16.03 15.34
N GLY A 67 20.00 -16.06 15.30
CA GLY A 67 20.76 -15.32 14.28
C GLY A 67 20.53 -15.78 12.83
N VAL A 68 20.37 -17.09 12.61
CA VAL A 68 20.15 -17.67 11.26
C VAL A 68 18.67 -17.69 10.87
N LEU A 69 17.76 -17.75 11.85
CA LEU A 69 16.33 -17.84 11.59
C LEU A 69 15.67 -16.47 11.36
N LEU A 70 16.24 -15.39 11.87
CA LEU A 70 15.73 -14.02 11.68
C LEU A 70 15.60 -13.61 10.19
N PRO A 71 16.63 -13.81 9.34
CA PRO A 71 16.51 -13.51 7.92
C PRO A 71 15.49 -14.43 7.21
N LEU A 72 15.49 -15.72 7.55
CA LEU A 72 14.52 -16.70 7.02
C LEU A 72 13.08 -16.36 7.42
N SER A 73 12.89 -15.85 8.62
CA SER A 73 11.59 -15.44 9.14
C SER A 73 11.10 -14.18 8.40
N ALA A 74 11.97 -13.19 8.16
CA ALA A 74 11.61 -12.03 7.35
C ALA A 74 11.16 -12.42 5.93
N VAL A 75 11.91 -13.31 5.27
CA VAL A 75 11.54 -13.85 3.94
C VAL A 75 10.23 -14.63 4.02
N GLY A 76 10.11 -15.56 4.97
CA GLY A 76 8.90 -16.36 5.19
C GLY A 76 7.67 -15.49 5.44
N GLY A 77 7.85 -14.41 6.21
CA GLY A 77 6.81 -13.45 6.48
C GLY A 77 6.35 -12.73 5.22
N TYR A 78 7.29 -12.21 4.42
CA TYR A 78 6.96 -11.60 3.14
C TYR A 78 6.25 -12.58 2.18
N THR A 79 6.70 -13.84 2.12
CA THR A 79 6.05 -14.85 1.27
C THR A 79 4.64 -15.20 1.72
N LEU A 80 4.41 -15.29 3.04
CA LEU A 80 3.07 -15.52 3.59
C LEU A 80 2.14 -14.34 3.32
N TRP A 81 2.66 -13.12 3.42
CA TRP A 81 1.92 -11.91 3.05
C TRP A 81 1.51 -11.93 1.56
N GLU A 82 2.42 -12.23 0.64
CA GLU A 82 2.10 -12.29 -0.79
C GLU A 82 1.21 -13.49 -1.14
N TYR A 83 1.33 -14.62 -0.43
CA TYR A 83 0.44 -15.77 -0.55
C TYR A 83 -0.99 -15.42 -0.11
N ASP A 84 -1.14 -14.77 1.05
CA ASP A 84 -2.43 -14.36 1.60
C ASP A 84 -3.06 -13.21 0.77
N LEU A 85 -2.25 -12.36 0.15
CA LEU A 85 -2.70 -11.39 -0.85
C LEU A 85 -3.32 -12.03 -2.09
N GLY A 86 -2.92 -13.27 -2.43
CA GLY A 86 -3.51 -14.05 -3.50
C GLY A 86 -4.97 -14.43 -3.24
N TYR A 87 -5.43 -14.36 -1.98
CA TYR A 87 -6.81 -14.60 -1.61
C TYR A 87 -7.68 -13.33 -1.69
N GLY A 88 -8.85 -13.47 -2.31
CA GLY A 88 -9.74 -12.34 -2.64
C GLY A 88 -10.21 -11.49 -1.45
N THR A 89 -10.25 -12.05 -0.23
CA THR A 89 -10.76 -11.35 0.95
C THR A 89 -9.91 -10.13 1.34
N LYS A 90 -8.58 -10.20 1.22
CA LYS A 90 -7.70 -9.04 1.49
C LYS A 90 -7.76 -8.00 0.38
N LEU A 91 -7.80 -8.43 -0.88
CA LEU A 91 -7.96 -7.54 -2.02
C LEU A 91 -9.25 -6.71 -1.91
N HIS A 92 -10.36 -7.35 -1.50
CA HIS A 92 -11.62 -6.66 -1.28
C HIS A 92 -11.52 -5.59 -0.20
N ARG A 93 -10.90 -5.91 0.95
CA ARG A 93 -10.70 -4.95 2.05
C ARG A 93 -9.82 -3.77 1.65
N MET A 94 -8.72 -4.02 0.94
CA MET A 94 -7.84 -2.96 0.43
C MET A 94 -8.56 -2.09 -0.60
N SER A 95 -9.42 -2.67 -1.44
CA SER A 95 -10.26 -1.93 -2.39
C SER A 95 -11.23 -1.00 -1.67
N GLN A 96 -11.92 -1.50 -0.64
CA GLN A 96 -12.79 -0.66 0.20
C GLN A 96 -12.01 0.47 0.89
N GLU A 97 -10.81 0.19 1.42
CA GLU A 97 -9.99 1.21 2.05
C GLU A 97 -9.43 2.22 1.03
N ALA A 98 -9.08 1.78 -0.18
CA ALA A 98 -8.70 2.67 -1.28
C ALA A 98 -9.84 3.63 -1.66
N GLN A 99 -11.08 3.13 -1.77
CA GLN A 99 -12.27 3.97 -1.99
C GLN A 99 -12.48 4.96 -0.83
N ASN A 100 -12.27 4.52 0.41
CA ASN A 100 -12.36 5.39 1.58
C ASN A 100 -11.28 6.49 1.55
N ILE A 101 -10.06 6.17 1.13
CA ILE A 101 -8.97 7.14 0.95
C ILE A 101 -9.34 8.17 -0.12
N GLN A 102 -9.87 7.72 -1.26
CA GLN A 102 -10.27 8.62 -2.34
C GLN A 102 -11.44 9.53 -2.00
N THR A 103 -12.36 9.09 -1.15
CA THR A 103 -13.57 9.85 -0.81
C THR A 103 -13.38 10.72 0.42
N LYS A 104 -12.71 10.23 1.47
CA LYS A 104 -12.60 10.91 2.77
C LYS A 104 -11.22 11.49 3.06
N GLU A 105 -10.16 10.92 2.48
CA GLU A 105 -8.78 11.33 2.76
C GLU A 105 -8.08 11.95 1.54
N ARG A 106 -8.84 12.29 0.49
CA ARG A 106 -8.29 12.76 -0.79
C ARG A 106 -7.35 13.95 -0.62
N TYR A 107 -7.73 14.91 0.23
CA TYR A 107 -6.95 16.12 0.51
C TYR A 107 -5.55 15.80 1.05
N LYS A 108 -5.40 14.73 1.83
CA LYS A 108 -4.15 14.35 2.49
C LYS A 108 -3.09 13.83 1.51
N TYR A 109 -3.53 13.25 0.40
CA TYR A 109 -2.66 12.54 -0.55
C TYR A 109 -2.63 13.17 -1.94
N PHE A 110 -3.69 13.89 -2.32
CA PHE A 110 -3.87 14.42 -3.67
C PHE A 110 -4.07 15.94 -3.71
N GLY A 111 -4.18 16.59 -2.55
CA GLY A 111 -4.09 18.04 -2.40
C GLY A 111 -4.80 18.85 -3.48
N LYS A 112 -6.12 18.72 -3.61
CA LYS A 112 -6.97 19.69 -4.35
C LYS A 112 -8.36 19.77 -3.75
N TYR A 113 -8.75 21.00 -3.41
CA TYR A 113 -10.11 21.46 -3.15
C TYR A 113 -10.94 21.40 -4.43
#